data_AF-A0A3S5CIJ3-F1
#
_entry.id   AF-A0A3S5CIJ3-F1
#
_cell.length_a   1.000
_cell.length_b   1.000
_cell.length_c   1.000
_cell.angle_alpha   90.00
_cell.angle_beta   90.00
_cell.angle_gamma   90.00
#
_symmetry.space_group_name_H-M   'P 1'
#
loop_
_entity.id
_entity.type
_entity.pdbx_description
1 polymer ?
#
loop_
_entity_poly.entity_id
_entity_poly.type
_entity_poly.pdbx_seq_one_letter_code
_entity_poly.pdbx_strand_id
1 'polypeptide(L)'
;MQTFLPYADFERSARALDTKRLGKQRVETLQVMRALTVEGYGWRHHPVAKMWRGHRPSLMVYQDATCTEWERRGFADTCREKTLAVLAIPSLLSRQNLRVPVIDELLAYELGQTPPPPWLGREDIHESHRSNLLRKDPEFYGELFPDTPADLDYVWPVPKGAP
;
A
#
# COMPACT_ATOMS: atom_id res chain seq x y z
N MET A 1 2.63 -6.13 9.23
CA MET A 1 2.09 -5.90 7.88
C MET A 1 1.27 -4.63 7.87
N GLN A 2 1.79 -3.58 7.26
CA GLN A 2 1.06 -2.33 7.02
C GLN A 2 1.66 -1.60 5.82
N THR A 3 0.90 -0.68 5.22
CA THR A 3 1.45 0.24 4.22
C THR A 3 1.72 1.60 4.85
N PHE A 4 2.85 2.25 4.53
CA PHE A 4 3.14 3.61 5.01
C PHE A 4 2.94 4.65 3.92
N LEU A 5 2.07 5.63 4.21
CA LEU A 5 1.62 6.67 3.31
C LEU A 5 1.55 7.99 4.09
N PRO A 6 2.69 8.53 4.54
CA PRO A 6 2.72 9.81 5.25
C PRO A 6 2.25 11.00 4.39
N TYR A 7 2.12 10.80 3.08
CA TYR A 7 1.65 11.80 2.12
C TYR A 7 0.65 11.21 1.13
N ALA A 8 -0.16 12.07 0.50
CA ALA A 8 -1.10 11.73 -0.58
C ALA A 8 -0.43 11.36 -1.91
N ASP A 9 0.88 11.14 -1.90
CA ASP A 9 1.71 10.83 -3.06
C ASP A 9 2.60 9.62 -2.72
N PHE A 10 2.59 8.61 -3.59
CA PHE A 10 3.27 7.34 -3.33
C PHE A 10 4.80 7.49 -3.34
N GLU A 11 5.34 8.29 -4.24
CA GLU A 11 6.80 8.47 -4.32
C GLU A 11 7.32 9.30 -3.15
N ARG A 12 6.63 10.39 -2.80
CA ARG A 12 6.95 11.21 -1.63
C ARG A 12 6.85 10.38 -0.36
N SER A 13 5.84 9.51 -0.28
CA SER A 13 5.71 8.55 0.82
C SER A 13 6.89 7.59 0.89
N ALA A 14 7.31 6.99 -0.23
CA ALA A 14 8.46 6.09 -0.26
C ALA A 14 9.78 6.81 0.11
N ARG A 15 10.04 7.99 -0.46
CA ARG A 15 11.23 8.81 -0.18
C ARG A 15 11.37 9.16 1.30
N ALA A 16 10.25 9.41 1.98
CA ALA A 16 10.23 9.79 3.39
C ALA A 16 10.53 8.63 4.35
N LEU A 17 10.53 7.38 3.89
CA LEU A 17 10.81 6.25 4.77
C LEU A 17 12.32 6.08 4.99
N ASP A 18 12.70 5.74 6.21
CA ASP A 18 14.02 5.17 6.47
C ASP A 18 14.20 3.85 5.71
N THR A 19 15.45 3.46 5.49
CA THR A 19 15.82 2.29 4.68
C THR A 19 15.22 0.99 5.20
N LYS A 20 15.12 0.80 6.53
CA LYS A 20 14.55 -0.42 7.11
C LYS A 20 13.06 -0.52 6.83
N ARG A 21 12.31 0.57 6.98
CA ARG A 21 10.85 0.58 6.73
C ARG A 21 10.55 0.53 5.23
N LEU A 22 11.30 1.24 4.40
CA LEU A 22 11.22 1.13 2.93
C LEU A 22 11.45 -0.31 2.45
N GLY A 23 12.51 -0.96 2.93
CA GLY A 23 12.80 -2.36 2.59
C GLY A 23 11.66 -3.31 2.95
N LYS A 24 11.01 -3.08 4.09
CA LYS A 24 9.80 -3.84 4.49
C LYS A 24 8.61 -3.54 3.59
N GLN A 25 8.40 -2.30 3.17
CA GLN A 25 7.25 -1.94 2.32
C GLN A 25 7.22 -2.72 1.02
N ARG A 26 8.38 -3.04 0.42
CA ARG A 26 8.42 -3.87 -0.80
C ARG A 26 7.85 -5.28 -0.58
N VAL A 27 8.16 -5.88 0.58
CA VAL A 27 7.72 -7.24 0.93
C VAL A 27 6.27 -7.23 1.40
N GLU A 28 5.91 -6.30 2.28
CA GLU A 28 4.54 -6.21 2.83
C GLU A 28 3.52 -5.88 1.74
N THR A 29 3.87 -5.04 0.75
CA THR A 29 3.00 -4.73 -0.40
C THR A 29 2.73 -5.97 -1.26
N LEU A 30 3.76 -6.77 -1.58
CA LEU A 30 3.57 -8.08 -2.24
C LEU A 30 2.64 -9.00 -1.43
N GLN A 31 2.78 -9.02 -0.10
CA GLN A 31 1.92 -9.84 0.75
C GLN A 31 0.46 -9.35 0.75
N VAL A 32 0.22 -8.03 0.68
CA VAL A 32 -1.12 -7.47 0.50
C VAL A 32 -1.70 -7.83 -0.87
N MET A 33 -0.90 -7.73 -1.93
CA MET A 33 -1.33 -8.13 -3.28
C MET A 33 -1.75 -9.62 -3.30
N ARG A 34 -0.98 -10.49 -2.62
CA ARG A 34 -1.34 -11.90 -2.42
C ARG A 34 -2.61 -12.08 -1.59
N ALA A 35 -2.79 -11.31 -0.51
CA ALA A 35 -3.98 -11.36 0.32
C ALA A 35 -5.28 -11.00 -0.45
N LEU A 36 -5.17 -10.18 -1.49
CA LEU A 36 -6.28 -9.78 -2.37
C LEU A 36 -6.56 -10.75 -3.53
N THR A 37 -5.68 -11.75 -3.73
CA THR A 37 -5.62 -12.53 -4.97
C THR A 37 -5.60 -14.04 -4.73
N VAL A 38 -4.85 -14.52 -3.74
CA VAL A 38 -4.66 -15.93 -3.44
C VAL A 38 -5.67 -16.36 -2.39
N GLU A 39 -6.52 -17.33 -2.74
CA GLU A 39 -7.50 -17.89 -1.80
C GLU A 39 -6.79 -18.55 -0.61
N GLY A 40 -7.37 -18.42 0.58
CA GLY A 40 -6.81 -18.99 1.79
C GLY A 40 -5.63 -18.21 2.39
N TYR A 41 -5.04 -17.22 1.69
CA TYR A 41 -3.87 -16.48 2.18
C TYR A 41 -4.11 -15.82 3.55
N GLY A 42 -3.13 -15.91 4.44
CA GLY A 42 -3.30 -15.62 5.87
C GLY A 42 -3.69 -14.17 6.19
N TRP A 43 -3.38 -13.21 5.31
CA TRP A 43 -3.58 -11.78 5.56
C TRP A 43 -4.88 -11.21 4.97
N ARG A 44 -5.75 -12.04 4.38
CA ARG A 44 -6.97 -11.58 3.68
C ARG A 44 -7.95 -10.78 4.55
N HIS A 45 -7.92 -11.02 5.86
CA HIS A 45 -8.79 -10.37 6.85
C HIS A 45 -8.13 -9.17 7.55
N HIS A 46 -6.85 -8.93 7.27
CA HIS A 46 -6.11 -7.84 7.88
C HIS A 46 -6.66 -6.48 7.42
N PRO A 47 -6.73 -5.45 8.29
CA PRO A 47 -7.20 -4.12 7.93
C PRO A 47 -6.51 -3.53 6.68
N VAL A 48 -5.20 -3.73 6.53
CA VAL A 48 -4.46 -3.29 5.32
C VAL A 48 -4.96 -3.96 4.03
N ALA A 49 -5.32 -5.25 4.05
CA ALA A 49 -5.88 -5.93 2.88
C ALA A 49 -7.28 -5.35 2.57
N LYS A 50 -8.08 -5.04 3.60
CA LYS A 50 -9.38 -4.39 3.42
C LYS A 50 -9.25 -2.97 2.85
N MET A 51 -8.26 -2.19 3.28
CA MET A 51 -7.95 -0.84 2.80
C MET A 51 -7.66 -0.80 1.29
N TRP A 52 -6.93 -1.80 0.78
CA TRP A 52 -6.55 -1.88 -0.64
C TRP A 52 -7.50 -2.71 -1.51
N ARG A 53 -8.58 -3.25 -0.94
CA ARG A 53 -9.56 -4.05 -1.67
C ARG A 53 -10.22 -3.22 -2.77
N GLY A 54 -10.22 -3.74 -4.00
CA GLY A 54 -10.73 -3.04 -5.19
C GLY A 54 -9.74 -2.05 -5.82
N HIS A 55 -8.53 -1.93 -5.29
CA HIS A 55 -7.52 -0.96 -5.74
C HIS A 55 -6.17 -1.60 -6.06
N ARG A 56 -6.13 -2.86 -6.54
CA ARG A 56 -4.88 -3.56 -6.84
C ARG A 56 -3.98 -2.83 -7.85
N PRO A 57 -4.50 -2.23 -8.95
CA PRO A 57 -3.66 -1.46 -9.85
C PRO A 57 -2.94 -0.29 -9.14
N SER A 58 -3.65 0.44 -8.27
CA SER A 58 -3.02 1.51 -7.48
C SER A 58 -2.04 0.98 -6.43
N LEU A 59 -2.26 -0.21 -5.86
CA LEU A 59 -1.31 -0.89 -4.98
C LEU A 59 -0.02 -1.25 -5.74
N MET A 60 -0.12 -1.59 -7.02
CA MET A 60 1.05 -1.82 -7.87
C MET A 60 1.83 -0.52 -8.10
N VAL A 61 1.17 0.61 -8.37
CA VAL A 61 1.85 1.91 -8.45
C VAL A 61 2.59 2.26 -7.15
N TYR A 62 1.99 1.94 -5.99
CA TYR A 62 2.67 2.06 -4.70
C TYR A 62 3.90 1.13 -4.58
N GLN A 63 3.80 -0.11 -5.06
CA GLN A 63 4.93 -1.04 -5.13
C GLN A 63 6.05 -0.47 -6.00
N ASP A 64 5.74 0.11 -7.16
CA ASP A 64 6.74 0.69 -8.06
C ASP A 64 7.45 1.88 -7.44
N ALA A 65 6.72 2.80 -6.81
CA ALA A 65 7.31 3.91 -6.08
C ALA A 65 8.28 3.43 -4.99
N THR A 66 7.87 2.39 -4.25
CA THR A 66 8.67 1.80 -3.17
C THR A 66 9.94 1.10 -3.70
N CYS A 67 9.80 0.28 -4.75
CA CYS A 67 10.93 -0.43 -5.36
C CYS A 67 11.89 0.53 -6.06
N THR A 68 11.37 1.57 -6.72
CA THR A 68 12.19 2.57 -7.40
C THR A 68 13.04 3.34 -6.40
N GLU A 69 12.46 3.76 -5.27
CA GLU A 69 13.21 4.42 -4.21
C GLU A 69 14.24 3.47 -3.56
N TRP A 70 13.93 2.19 -3.44
CA TRP A 70 14.85 1.18 -2.91
C TRP A 70 16.06 0.97 -3.83
N GLU A 71 15.82 0.83 -5.14
CA GLU A 71 16.87 0.72 -6.15
C GLU A 71 17.70 1.99 -6.24
N ARG A 72 17.07 3.17 -6.14
CA ARG A 72 17.77 4.46 -6.10
C ARG A 72 18.74 4.56 -4.92
N ARG A 73 18.46 3.88 -3.81
CA ARG A 73 19.38 3.78 -2.65
C ARG A 73 20.50 2.74 -2.84
N GLY A 74 20.61 2.13 -4.02
CA GLY A 74 21.68 1.20 -4.39
C GLY A 74 21.42 -0.26 -4.02
N PHE A 75 20.18 -0.63 -3.70
CA PHE A 75 19.84 -2.00 -3.34
C PHE A 75 19.14 -2.75 -4.48
N ALA A 76 19.40 -4.05 -4.61
CA ALA A 76 18.66 -4.89 -5.55
C ALA A 76 17.21 -5.14 -5.08
N ASP A 77 16.26 -5.13 -6.01
CA ASP A 77 14.88 -5.53 -5.77
C ASP A 77 14.54 -6.88 -6.41
N THR A 78 13.62 -7.61 -5.77
CA THR A 78 12.98 -8.81 -6.37
C THR A 78 11.48 -8.85 -6.10
N CYS A 79 10.90 -7.80 -5.51
CA CYS A 79 9.50 -7.77 -5.11
C CYS A 79 8.61 -7.18 -6.20
N ARG A 80 9.10 -6.25 -7.02
CA ARG A 80 8.35 -5.59 -8.10
C ARG A 80 7.77 -6.61 -9.06
N GLU A 81 8.63 -7.41 -9.70
CA GLU A 81 8.21 -8.43 -10.68
C GLU A 81 7.27 -9.47 -10.07
N LYS A 82 7.53 -9.90 -8.83
CA LYS A 82 6.66 -10.84 -8.11
C LYS A 82 5.28 -10.25 -7.83
N THR A 83 5.19 -8.96 -7.59
CA THR A 83 3.92 -8.27 -7.31
C THR A 83 3.13 -8.11 -8.60
N LEU A 84 3.79 -7.74 -9.70
CA LEU A 84 3.19 -7.67 -11.03
C LEU A 84 2.64 -9.04 -11.48
N ALA A 85 3.41 -10.12 -11.26
CA ALA A 85 2.95 -11.48 -11.55
C ALA A 85 1.70 -11.87 -10.75
N VAL A 86 1.52 -11.36 -9.51
CA VAL A 86 0.30 -11.59 -8.73
C VAL A 86 -0.84 -10.70 -9.23
N LEU A 87 -0.59 -9.45 -9.64
CA LEU A 87 -1.61 -8.59 -10.24
C LEU A 87 -2.25 -9.22 -11.49
N ALA A 88 -1.44 -9.88 -12.31
CA ALA A 88 -1.87 -10.60 -13.52
C ALA A 88 -2.87 -11.75 -13.23
N ILE A 89 -2.96 -12.22 -11.98
CA ILE A 89 -3.95 -13.20 -11.57
C ILE A 89 -5.27 -12.49 -11.23
N PRO A 90 -6.44 -12.96 -11.71
CA PRO A 90 -7.73 -12.36 -11.37
C PRO A 90 -7.95 -12.23 -9.86
N SER A 91 -8.49 -11.10 -9.42
CA SER A 91 -8.76 -10.81 -8.01
C SER A 91 -9.80 -11.77 -7.41
N LEU A 92 -9.79 -11.91 -6.08
CA LEU A 92 -10.84 -12.67 -5.39
C LEU A 92 -12.24 -12.07 -5.64
N LEU A 93 -12.36 -10.75 -5.82
CA LEU A 93 -13.62 -10.10 -6.16
C LEU A 93 -14.16 -10.55 -7.52
N SER A 94 -13.28 -10.62 -8.53
CA SER A 94 -13.64 -11.08 -9.87
C SER A 94 -14.07 -12.54 -9.88
N ARG A 95 -13.44 -13.39 -9.04
CA ARG A 95 -13.79 -14.81 -8.91
C ARG A 95 -15.12 -15.07 -8.20
N GLN A 96 -15.53 -14.16 -7.30
CA GLN A 96 -16.75 -14.33 -6.52
C GLN A 96 -18.03 -13.90 -7.26
N ASN A 97 -17.97 -13.59 -8.56
CA ASN A 97 -19.11 -13.11 -9.36
C ASN A 97 -19.88 -11.94 -8.68
N LEU A 98 -19.20 -11.12 -7.88
CA LEU A 98 -19.78 -9.82 -7.52
C LEU A 98 -20.02 -9.06 -8.84
N ARG A 99 -21.05 -8.20 -8.88
CA ARG A 99 -21.39 -7.34 -10.03
C ARG A 99 -20.32 -6.27 -10.32
N VAL A 100 -19.06 -6.67 -10.35
CA VAL A 100 -17.90 -5.88 -10.73
C VAL A 100 -17.66 -6.23 -12.20
N PRO A 101 -17.58 -5.24 -13.11
CA PRO A 101 -17.12 -5.49 -14.46
C PRO A 101 -15.79 -6.26 -14.42
N VAL A 102 -15.59 -7.23 -15.31
CA VAL A 102 -14.28 -7.87 -15.47
C VAL A 102 -13.33 -6.80 -16.01
N ILE A 103 -12.70 -6.07 -15.10
CA ILE A 103 -11.64 -5.11 -15.41
C ILE A 103 -10.37 -5.95 -15.50
N ASP A 104 -9.70 -5.88 -16.64
CA ASP A 104 -8.32 -6.35 -16.74
C ASP A 104 -7.44 -5.39 -15.94
N GLU A 105 -7.23 -5.73 -14.66
CA GLU A 105 -6.48 -4.91 -13.72
C GLU A 105 -5.00 -4.77 -14.10
N LEU A 106 -4.43 -5.74 -14.84
CA LEU A 106 -3.08 -5.64 -15.37
C LEU A 106 -3.04 -4.61 -16.51
N LEU A 107 -3.95 -4.73 -17.48
CA LEU A 107 -4.06 -3.77 -18.58
C LEU A 107 -4.34 -2.35 -18.08
N ALA A 108 -5.23 -2.21 -17.08
CA ALA A 108 -5.52 -0.91 -16.47
C ALA A 108 -4.27 -0.28 -15.83
N TYR A 109 -3.43 -1.09 -15.17
CA TYR A 109 -2.14 -0.65 -14.65
C TYR A 109 -1.17 -0.26 -15.78
N GLU A 110 -1.03 -1.09 -16.82
CA GLU A 110 -0.12 -0.84 -17.95
C GLU A 110 -0.48 0.43 -18.74
N LEU A 111 -1.78 0.74 -18.84
CA LEU A 111 -2.27 1.96 -19.47
C LEU A 111 -2.27 3.18 -18.54
N GLY A 112 -1.81 3.05 -17.29
CA GLY A 112 -1.84 4.12 -16.29
C GLY A 112 -3.26 4.51 -15.85
N GLN A 113 -4.26 3.69 -16.14
CA GLN A 113 -5.66 3.88 -15.75
C GLN A 113 -5.90 3.38 -14.33
N THR A 114 -5.13 3.91 -13.38
CA THR A 114 -5.15 3.52 -11.98
C THR A 114 -5.77 4.61 -11.13
N PRO A 115 -7.13 4.70 -11.04
CA PRO A 115 -7.76 5.71 -10.20
C PRO A 115 -7.29 5.54 -8.75
N PRO A 116 -6.91 6.65 -8.08
CA PRO A 116 -6.44 6.56 -6.70
C PRO A 116 -7.58 6.05 -5.80
N PRO A 117 -7.26 5.31 -4.73
CA PRO A 117 -8.25 4.97 -3.71
C PRO A 117 -8.89 6.25 -3.17
N PRO A 118 -10.20 6.25 -2.86
CA PRO A 118 -10.92 7.46 -2.41
C PRO A 118 -10.42 8.00 -1.07
N TRP A 119 -9.60 7.21 -0.37
CA TRP A 119 -8.98 7.59 0.88
C TRP A 119 -7.58 8.19 0.70
N LEU A 120 -6.96 8.11 -0.49
CA LEU A 120 -5.71 8.80 -0.77
C LEU A 120 -5.98 10.30 -0.86
N GLY A 121 -5.30 11.10 -0.04
CA GLY A 121 -5.60 12.53 0.13
C GLY A 121 -6.39 12.87 1.40
N ARG A 122 -6.86 11.86 2.15
CA ARG A 122 -7.47 12.10 3.46
C ARG A 122 -6.40 12.32 4.54
N GLU A 123 -6.38 13.53 5.10
CA GLU A 123 -5.33 13.93 6.02
C GLU A 123 -5.30 13.10 7.31
N ASP A 124 -6.47 12.69 7.84
CA ASP A 124 -6.55 11.85 9.04
C ASP A 124 -5.79 10.52 8.89
N ILE A 125 -5.77 9.97 7.68
CA ILE A 125 -5.00 8.76 7.36
C ILE A 125 -3.52 9.09 7.31
N HIS A 126 -3.13 10.09 6.52
CA HIS A 126 -1.72 10.46 6.35
C HIS A 126 -1.06 10.84 7.68
N GLU A 127 -1.77 11.60 8.50
CA GLU A 127 -1.33 11.98 9.85
C GLU A 127 -1.19 10.78 10.78
N SER A 128 -2.15 9.85 10.78
CA SER A 128 -2.01 8.63 11.59
C SER A 128 -0.84 7.74 11.15
N HIS A 129 -0.50 7.74 9.86
CA HIS A 129 0.68 7.04 9.34
C HIS A 129 1.98 7.72 9.79
N ARG A 130 2.04 9.06 9.73
CA ARG A 130 3.16 9.86 10.28
C ARG A 130 3.33 9.64 11.78
N SER A 131 2.25 9.68 12.54
CA SER A 131 2.22 9.39 13.98
C SER A 131 2.76 7.99 14.30
N ASN A 132 2.37 6.97 13.53
CA ASN A 132 2.91 5.63 13.69
C ASN A 132 4.39 5.56 13.31
N LEU A 133 4.84 6.27 12.27
CA LEU A 133 6.27 6.35 11.92
C LEU A 133 7.10 6.98 13.05
N LEU A 134 6.62 8.08 13.65
CA LEU A 134 7.22 8.71 14.83
C LEU A 134 7.39 7.72 15.98
N ARG A 135 6.36 6.91 16.30
CA ARG A 135 6.49 5.85 17.33
C ARG A 135 7.54 4.80 17.00
N LYS A 136 7.78 4.56 15.72
CA LYS A 136 8.77 3.57 15.29
C LYS A 136 10.18 4.15 15.36
N ASP A 137 10.38 5.43 15.04
CA ASP A 137 11.68 6.10 14.96
C ASP A 137 11.56 7.60 15.27
N PRO A 138 11.53 7.99 16.56
CA PRO A 138 11.29 9.39 16.91
C PRO A 138 12.37 10.35 16.39
N GLU A 139 13.62 9.90 16.35
CA GLU A 139 14.75 10.71 15.88
C GLU A 139 14.65 10.97 14.37
N PHE A 140 14.54 9.91 13.57
CA PHE A 140 14.47 10.04 12.12
C PHE A 140 13.20 10.77 11.64
N TYR A 141 12.04 10.44 12.23
CA TYR A 141 10.76 11.00 11.77
C TYR A 141 10.40 12.32 12.44
N GLY A 142 11.01 12.66 13.59
CA GLY A 142 10.78 13.92 14.29
C GLY A 142 11.18 15.12 13.45
N GLU A 143 12.28 15.02 12.71
CA GLU A 143 12.72 16.06 11.77
C GLU A 143 11.78 16.19 10.57
N LEU A 144 11.19 15.08 10.10
CA LEU A 144 10.31 15.06 8.93
C LEU A 144 8.88 15.51 9.25
N PHE A 145 8.39 15.23 10.46
CA PHE A 145 7.00 15.46 10.87
C PHE A 145 6.91 16.21 12.21
N PRO A 146 7.52 17.42 12.32
CA PRO A 146 7.62 18.14 13.59
C PRO A 146 6.26 18.49 14.20
N ASP A 147 5.24 18.66 13.37
CA ASP A 147 3.90 19.07 13.80
C ASP A 147 2.92 17.89 14.02
N THR A 148 3.36 16.64 13.81
CA THR A 148 2.47 15.47 13.96
C THR A 148 2.55 14.90 15.39
N PRO A 149 1.42 14.73 16.10
CA PRO A 149 1.41 14.05 17.40
C PRO A 149 1.86 12.58 17.27
N ALA A 150 2.69 12.10 18.20
CA ALA A 150 3.25 10.74 18.15
C ALA A 150 2.34 9.65 18.75
N ASP A 151 1.12 9.97 19.18
CA ASP A 151 0.23 9.08 19.95
C ASP A 151 -1.14 8.85 19.30
N LEU A 152 -1.35 9.30 18.05
CA LEU A 152 -2.60 9.09 17.32
C LEU A 152 -2.84 7.60 17.02
N ASP A 153 -4.10 7.19 17.14
CA ASP A 153 -4.58 5.89 16.68
C ASP A 153 -4.36 5.72 15.17
N TYR A 154 -3.99 4.51 14.76
CA TYR A 154 -3.77 4.23 13.34
C TYR A 154 -5.10 4.11 12.60
N VAL A 155 -5.31 4.96 11.60
CA VAL A 155 -6.57 5.02 10.86
C VAL A 155 -6.56 4.01 9.71
N TRP A 156 -7.53 3.11 9.70
CA TRP A 156 -7.80 2.22 8.57
C TRP A 156 -9.06 2.70 7.82
N PRO A 157 -8.98 3.06 6.52
CA PRO A 157 -10.13 3.51 5.74
C PRO A 157 -11.00 2.34 5.26
N VAL A 158 -11.32 1.43 6.16
CA VAL A 158 -12.18 0.29 5.88
C VAL A 158 -13.65 0.72 6.01
N PRO A 159 -14.52 0.42 5.04
CA PRO A 159 -15.94 0.71 5.18
C PRO A 159 -16.50 0.02 6.42
N LYS A 160 -17.19 0.76 7.30
CA LYS A 160 -17.96 0.15 8.39
C LYS A 160 -19.04 -0.74 7.76
N GLY A 161 -18.92 -2.06 7.95
CA GLY A 161 -19.92 -3.03 7.48
C GLY A 161 -19.64 -3.73 6.14
N ALA A 162 -18.41 -3.66 5.60
CA ALA A 162 -18.05 -4.58 4.51
C ALA A 162 -18.05 -6.03 5.03
N PRO A 163 -18.84 -6.95 4.43
CA PRO A 163 -18.86 -8.36 4.83
C PRO A 163 -17.47 -9.03 4.70
#